data_AF-A0A2U1JFW3-F1
#
_entry.id   AF-A0A2U1JFW3-F1
#
_cell.length_a   1.000
_cell.length_b   1.000
_cell.length_c   1.000
_cell.angle_alpha   90.00
_cell.angle_beta   90.00
_cell.angle_gamma   90.00
#
_symmetry.space_group_name_H-M   'P 1'
#
loop_
_entity.id
_entity.type
_entity.pdbx_description
1 polymer ?
#
loop_
_entity_poly.entity_id
_entity_poly.type
_entity_poly.pdbx_seq_one_letter_code
_entity_poly.pdbx_strand_id
1 'polypeptide(L)'
;MNQKNWHEKHVETLSFGSRLADVVAKGMGSWKFIIIQTILVILWMGLNLIGFMYHWDVYPFILLNLLFSTQAAYAAPIIMMSQNRQNERDRMQAKADYQTNIDAKKEIEALTVVLNRIELEKLDKIITLLEELKK
;
A
#
# COMPACT_ATOMS: atom_id res chain seq x y z
N MET A 1 -25.58 6.99 -15.32
CA MET A 1 -24.18 7.00 -15.81
C MET A 1 -23.32 6.50 -14.66
N ASN A 2 -22.88 5.25 -14.73
CA ASN A 2 -22.09 4.61 -13.67
C ASN A 2 -20.68 5.23 -13.68
N GLN A 3 -20.38 6.13 -12.73
CA GLN A 3 -19.04 6.70 -12.60
C GLN A 3 -18.10 5.57 -12.14
N LYS A 4 -17.46 4.89 -13.10
CA LYS A 4 -16.35 3.97 -12.81
C LYS A 4 -15.32 4.71 -11.97
N ASN A 5 -15.10 4.25 -10.74
CA ASN A 5 -14.10 4.82 -9.84
C ASN A 5 -12.72 4.79 -10.51
N TRP A 6 -11.85 5.76 -10.23
CA TRP A 6 -10.48 5.84 -10.79
C TRP A 6 -9.68 4.54 -10.60
N HIS A 7 -10.01 3.76 -9.56
CA HIS A 7 -9.45 2.44 -9.32
C HIS A 7 -9.77 1.42 -10.43
N GLU A 8 -10.96 1.46 -11.03
CA GLU A 8 -11.39 0.52 -12.08
C GLU A 8 -10.74 0.84 -13.43
N LYS A 9 -10.59 2.14 -13.75
CA LYS A 9 -9.94 2.59 -15.00
C LYS A 9 -8.45 2.26 -15.07
N HIS A 10 -7.77 2.14 -13.93
CA HIS A 10 -6.33 1.81 -13.88
C HIS A 10 -6.04 0.31 -14.00
N VAL A 11 -7.02 -0.55 -13.72
CA VAL A 11 -6.86 -2.01 -13.82
C VAL A 11 -7.04 -2.50 -15.27
N GLU A 12 -7.89 -1.83 -16.06
CA GLU A 12 -8.19 -2.20 -17.45
C GLU A 12 -7.06 -1.88 -18.45
N THR A 13 -6.07 -1.06 -18.09
CA THR A 13 -4.93 -0.69 -18.97
C THR A 13 -3.62 -1.41 -18.66
N LEU A 14 -3.61 -2.33 -17.69
CA LEU A 14 -2.41 -3.09 -17.34
C LEU A 14 -2.11 -4.14 -18.42
N SER A 15 -1.01 -3.94 -19.15
CA SER A 15 -0.42 -4.97 -20.01
C SER A 15 -0.25 -6.29 -19.25
N PHE A 16 -0.37 -7.41 -19.96
CA PHE A 16 -0.23 -8.76 -19.40
C PHE A 16 1.04 -8.91 -18.54
N GLY A 17 2.15 -8.29 -18.96
CA GLY A 17 3.41 -8.26 -18.22
C GLY A 17 3.30 -7.53 -16.87
N SER A 18 2.58 -6.41 -16.81
CA SER A 18 2.37 -5.65 -15.57
C SER A 18 1.50 -6.41 -14.57
N ARG A 19 0.54 -7.21 -15.06
CA ARG A 19 -0.33 -8.05 -14.24
C ARG A 19 0.43 -9.26 -13.68
N LEU A 20 1.29 -9.89 -14.49
CA LEU A 20 2.17 -10.96 -14.05
C LEU A 20 3.20 -10.45 -13.02
N ALA A 21 3.80 -9.29 -13.26
CA ALA A 21 4.72 -8.64 -12.33
C ALA A 21 4.06 -8.37 -10.97
N ASP A 22 2.80 -7.92 -10.93
CA ASP A 22 2.07 -7.70 -9.67
C ASP A 22 1.79 -8.99 -8.90
N VAL A 23 1.45 -10.07 -9.60
CA VAL A 23 1.22 -11.37 -8.97
C VAL A 23 2.54 -11.92 -8.42
N VAL A 24 3.61 -11.84 -9.20
CA VAL A 24 4.95 -12.30 -8.78
C VAL A 24 5.47 -11.47 -7.61
N ALA A 25 5.33 -10.14 -7.64
CA ALA A 25 5.75 -9.26 -6.55
C ALA A 25 4.95 -9.53 -5.25
N LYS A 26 3.63 -9.71 -5.35
CA LYS A 26 2.80 -10.10 -4.19
C LYS A 26 3.15 -11.50 -3.68
N GLY A 27 3.49 -12.42 -4.57
CA GLY A 27 3.89 -13.79 -4.24
C GLY A 27 5.26 -13.85 -3.55
N MET A 28 6.26 -13.14 -4.06
CA MET A 28 7.62 -13.07 -3.48
C MET A 28 7.64 -12.49 -2.07
N GLY A 29 6.70 -11.61 -1.72
CA GLY A 29 6.55 -11.07 -0.37
C GLY A 29 5.82 -11.97 0.63
N SER A 30 5.34 -13.15 0.23
CA SER A 30 4.55 -14.03 1.09
C SER A 30 5.41 -15.02 1.86
N TRP A 31 5.15 -15.17 3.16
CA TRP A 31 5.78 -16.20 4.01
C TRP A 31 5.65 -17.62 3.46
N LYS A 32 4.56 -17.92 2.74
CA LYS A 32 4.36 -19.23 2.10
C LYS A 32 5.38 -19.51 0.98
N PHE A 33 5.76 -18.48 0.21
CA PHE A 33 6.73 -18.62 -0.87
C PHE A 33 8.12 -18.95 -0.32
N ILE A 34 8.54 -18.26 0.74
CA ILE A 34 9.83 -18.50 1.40
C ILE A 34 9.92 -19.95 1.88
N ILE A 35 8.88 -20.46 2.55
CA ILE A 35 8.86 -21.84 3.07
C ILE A 35 8.99 -22.87 1.93
N ILE A 36 8.22 -22.72 0.86
CA ILE A 36 8.27 -23.63 -0.30
C ILE A 36 9.65 -23.58 -0.96
N GLN A 37 10.21 -22.39 -1.17
CA GLN A 37 11.55 -22.21 -1.74
C GLN A 37 12.62 -22.87 -0.89
N THR A 38 12.58 -22.70 0.44
CA THR A 38 13.54 -23.32 1.36
C THR A 38 13.45 -24.84 1.34
N ILE A 39 12.25 -25.41 1.32
CA ILE A 39 12.06 -26.87 1.21
C ILE A 39 12.63 -27.40 -0.11
N LEU A 40 12.37 -26.72 -1.23
CA LEU A 40 12.92 -27.10 -2.53
C LEU A 40 14.45 -27.09 -2.54
N VAL A 41 15.08 -26.07 -1.94
CA VAL A 41 16.55 -26.00 -1.82
C VAL A 41 17.09 -27.16 -0.99
N ILE A 42 16.51 -27.42 0.17
CA ILE A 42 16.95 -28.52 1.05
C ILE A 42 16.79 -29.87 0.33
N LEU A 43 15.68 -30.08 -0.37
CA LEU A 43 15.43 -31.30 -1.13
C LEU A 43 16.42 -31.44 -2.29
N TRP A 44 16.74 -30.36 -3.01
CA TRP A 44 17.73 -30.35 -4.08
C TRP A 44 19.14 -30.69 -3.58
N MET A 45 19.55 -30.09 -2.46
CA MET A 45 20.82 -30.38 -1.80
C MET A 45 20.87 -31.83 -1.34
N GLY A 46 19.80 -32.33 -0.71
CA GLY A 46 19.70 -33.71 -0.23
C GLY A 46 19.78 -34.75 -1.36
N LEU A 47 19.06 -34.53 -2.47
CA LEU A 47 19.12 -35.41 -3.64
C LEU A 47 20.52 -35.45 -4.29
N ASN A 48 21.22 -34.31 -4.34
CA ASN A 48 22.60 -34.24 -4.85
C ASN A 48 23.60 -34.92 -3.91
N LEU A 49 23.44 -34.78 -2.58
CA LEU A 49 24.33 -35.39 -1.58
C LEU A 49 24.18 -36.92 -1.49
N ILE A 50 22.97 -37.45 -1.70
CA ILE A 50 22.69 -38.89 -1.63
C ILE A 50 23.14 -39.61 -2.94
N GLY A 51 23.59 -38.87 -3.95
CA GLY A 51 24.11 -39.44 -5.20
C GLY A 51 23.05 -40.14 -6.06
N PHE A 52 21.77 -39.82 -5.85
CA PHE A 52 20.65 -40.53 -6.49
C PHE A 52 20.62 -40.33 -8.02
N MET A 53 21.18 -39.22 -8.51
CA MET A 53 21.56 -39.03 -9.91
C MET A 53 22.96 -38.43 -9.90
N TYR A 54 23.91 -39.07 -10.60
CA TYR A 54 25.27 -38.59 -10.92
C TYR A 54 25.54 -37.15 -10.48
N HIS A 55 26.42 -36.94 -9.48
CA HIS A 55 26.81 -35.66 -8.88
C HIS A 55 26.82 -34.47 -9.87
N TRP A 56 25.65 -33.86 -10.10
CA TRP A 56 25.46 -32.82 -11.10
C TRP A 56 25.86 -31.45 -10.55
N ASP A 57 25.74 -31.27 -9.23
CA ASP A 57 26.10 -30.03 -8.53
C ASP A 57 26.91 -30.37 -7.26
N VAL A 58 28.18 -30.73 -7.44
CA VAL A 58 29.13 -31.00 -6.34
C VAL A 58 29.33 -29.73 -5.51
N TYR A 59 29.55 -29.88 -4.20
CA TYR A 59 29.91 -28.78 -3.30
C TYR A 59 31.01 -27.90 -3.95
N PRO A 60 30.77 -26.60 -4.21
CA PRO A 60 29.90 -25.67 -3.48
C PRO A 60 28.52 -25.31 -4.12
N PHE A 61 27.91 -26.19 -4.93
CA PHE A 61 26.60 -25.95 -5.58
C PHE A 61 26.56 -24.75 -6.54
N ILE A 62 27.44 -24.76 -7.55
CA ILE A 62 27.61 -23.63 -8.48
C ILE A 62 26.36 -23.36 -9.32
N LEU A 63 25.61 -24.40 -9.71
CA LEU A 63 24.41 -24.23 -10.53
C LEU A 63 23.27 -23.62 -9.71
N LEU A 64 23.10 -24.08 -8.47
CA LEU A 64 22.13 -23.49 -7.55
C LEU A 64 22.46 -22.00 -7.30
N ASN A 65 23.73 -21.68 -7.05
CA ASN A 65 24.16 -20.30 -6.87
C ASN A 65 23.88 -19.41 -8.09
N LEU A 66 24.15 -19.91 -9.30
CA LEU A 66 23.87 -19.20 -10.55
C LEU A 66 22.38 -18.95 -10.75
N LEU A 67 21.55 -19.96 -10.46
CA LEU A 67 20.10 -19.87 -10.59
C LEU A 67 19.52 -18.83 -9.62
N PHE A 68 19.95 -18.84 -8.35
CA PHE A 68 19.54 -17.82 -7.39
C PHE A 68 20.01 -16.41 -7.76
N SER A 69 21.23 -16.27 -8.27
CA SER A 69 21.77 -14.97 -8.71
C SER A 69 20.95 -14.40 -9.86
N THR A 70 20.60 -15.24 -10.83
CA THR A 70 19.74 -14.84 -11.96
C THR A 70 18.31 -14.57 -11.49
N GLN A 71 17.75 -15.40 -10.61
CA GLN A 71 16.44 -15.17 -10.00
C GLN A 71 16.38 -13.81 -9.31
N ALA A 72 17.39 -13.45 -8.52
CA ALA A 72 17.46 -12.16 -7.85
C ALA A 72 17.58 -11.00 -8.85
N ALA A 73 18.38 -11.15 -9.91
CA ALA A 73 18.54 -10.15 -10.96
C ALA A 73 17.23 -9.83 -11.70
N TYR A 74 16.37 -10.82 -11.94
CA TYR A 74 15.04 -10.61 -12.51
C TYR A 74 14.01 -10.13 -11.47
N ALA A 75 14.13 -10.55 -10.21
CA ALA A 75 13.23 -10.15 -9.14
C ALA A 75 13.32 -8.65 -8.84
N ALA A 76 14.54 -8.11 -8.74
CA ALA A 76 14.78 -6.71 -8.38
C ALA A 76 14.01 -5.68 -9.25
N PRO A 77 14.08 -5.71 -10.60
CA PRO A 77 13.33 -4.77 -11.42
C PRO A 77 11.82 -4.99 -11.37
N ILE A 78 11.35 -6.23 -11.25
CA ILE A 78 9.91 -6.55 -11.12
C ILE A 78 9.37 -5.95 -9.81
N ILE A 79 10.10 -6.13 -8.71
CA ILE A 79 9.77 -5.55 -7.41
C ILE A 79 9.79 -4.03 -7.49
N MET A 80 10.81 -3.44 -8.12
CA MET A 80 10.92 -1.98 -8.28
C MET A 80 9.77 -1.40 -9.11
N MET A 81 9.35 -2.07 -10.19
CA MET A 81 8.17 -1.66 -10.98
C MET A 81 6.89 -1.75 -10.15
N SER A 82 6.73 -2.82 -9.36
CA SER A 82 5.60 -2.96 -8.43
C SER A 82 5.58 -1.85 -7.37
N GLN A 83 6.74 -1.53 -6.80
CA GLN A 83 6.92 -0.48 -5.81
C GLN A 83 6.64 0.91 -6.41
N ASN A 84 7.17 1.24 -7.60
CA ASN A 84 6.89 2.53 -8.23
C ASN A 84 5.39 2.76 -8.43
N ARG A 85 4.67 1.72 -8.87
CA ARG A 85 3.22 1.78 -9.05
C ARG A 85 2.45 1.86 -7.73
N GLN A 86 2.95 1.25 -6.65
CA GLN A 86 2.39 1.42 -5.30
C GLN A 86 2.57 2.87 -4.82
N ASN A 87 3.79 3.40 -4.91
CA ASN A 87 4.12 4.77 -4.51
C ASN A 87 3.31 5.82 -5.27
N GLU A 88 3.06 5.63 -6.56
CA GLU A 88 2.20 6.52 -7.35
C GLU A 88 0.77 6.55 -6.83
N ARG A 89 0.19 5.39 -6.47
CA ARG A 89 -1.15 5.32 -5.87
C ARG A 89 -1.17 5.97 -4.49
N ASP A 90 -0.18 5.68 -3.66
CA ASP A 90 -0.09 6.23 -2.31
C ASP A 90 0.06 7.76 -2.35
N ARG A 91 0.82 8.29 -3.32
CA ARG A 91 0.94 9.72 -3.54
C ARG A 91 -0.37 10.37 -3.97
N MET A 92 -1.14 9.70 -4.83
CA MET A 92 -2.47 10.21 -5.25
C MET A 92 -3.46 10.19 -4.09
N GLN A 93 -3.46 9.12 -3.29
CA GLN A 93 -4.27 9.01 -2.08
C GLN A 93 -3.92 10.12 -1.08
N ALA A 94 -2.63 10.31 -0.79
CA ALA A 94 -2.17 11.35 0.13
C ALA A 94 -2.57 12.77 -0.32
N LYS A 95 -2.56 13.04 -1.63
CA LYS A 95 -3.04 14.32 -2.17
C LYS A 95 -4.55 14.52 -1.97
N ALA A 96 -5.35 13.47 -2.20
CA ALA A 96 -6.79 13.53 -1.98
C ALA A 96 -7.10 13.75 -0.49
N ASP A 97 -6.46 12.98 0.39
CA ASP A 97 -6.60 13.11 1.84
C ASP A 97 -6.17 14.50 2.34
N TYR A 98 -5.11 15.07 1.76
CA TYR A 98 -4.66 16.43 2.05
C TYR A 98 -5.72 17.48 1.67
N GLN A 99 -6.34 17.35 0.49
CA GLN A 99 -7.39 18.25 0.06
C GLN A 99 -8.63 18.17 0.96
N THR A 100 -9.06 16.95 1.29
CA THR A 100 -10.17 16.73 2.23
C THR A 100 -9.87 17.34 3.61
N ASN A 101 -8.63 17.22 4.11
CA ASN A 101 -8.23 17.84 5.37
C ASN A 101 -8.28 19.38 5.32
N ILE A 102 -7.88 19.99 4.20
CA ILE A 102 -8.02 21.45 4.03
C ILE A 102 -9.48 21.87 4.08
N ASP A 103 -10.35 21.15 3.38
CA ASP A 103 -11.76 21.52 3.30
C ASP A 103 -12.47 21.27 4.64
N ALA A 104 -12.17 20.16 5.32
CA ALA A 104 -12.61 19.92 6.70
C ALA A 104 -12.13 21.01 7.67
N LYS A 105 -10.89 21.49 7.53
CA LYS A 105 -10.39 22.61 8.34
C LYS A 105 -11.22 23.88 8.13
N LYS A 106 -11.53 24.23 6.88
CA LYS A 106 -12.38 25.40 6.57
C LYS A 106 -13.79 25.25 7.14
N GLU A 107 -14.37 24.06 7.05
CA GLU A 107 -15.68 23.76 7.64
C GLU A 107 -15.66 23.94 9.17
N ILE A 108 -14.63 23.45 9.84
CA ILE A 108 -14.44 23.63 11.29
C ILE A 108 -14.28 25.12 11.64
N GLU A 109 -13.49 25.88 10.88
CA GLU A 109 -13.35 27.33 11.08
C GLU A 109 -14.71 28.04 10.91
N ALA A 110 -15.49 27.68 9.89
CA ALA A 110 -16.82 28.23 9.68
C ALA A 110 -17.80 27.88 10.82
N LEU A 111 -17.79 26.62 11.29
CA LEU A 111 -18.59 26.19 12.44
C LEU A 111 -18.19 26.94 13.71
N THR A 112 -16.90 27.20 13.92
CA THR A 112 -16.39 27.95 15.07
C THR A 112 -16.92 29.39 15.08
N VAL A 113 -16.95 30.04 13.91
CA VAL A 113 -17.52 31.39 13.79
C VAL A 113 -19.02 31.39 14.11
N VAL A 114 -19.77 30.40 13.61
CA VAL A 114 -21.21 30.27 13.90
C VAL A 114 -21.45 30.02 15.40
N LEU A 115 -20.64 29.15 16.02
CA LEU A 115 -20.75 28.83 17.44
C LEU A 115 -20.50 30.06 18.32
N ASN A 116 -19.42 30.80 18.06
CA ASN A 116 -19.08 32.03 18.79
C ASN A 116 -20.19 33.08 18.66
N ARG A 117 -20.79 33.20 17.46
CA ARG A 117 -21.92 34.11 17.24
C ARG A 117 -23.14 33.72 18.08
N ILE A 118 -23.50 32.43 18.09
CA ILE A 118 -24.64 31.93 18.89
C ILE A 118 -24.37 32.16 20.38
N GLU A 119 -23.14 31.94 20.84
CA GLU A 119 -22.74 32.17 22.23
C GLU A 119 -22.96 33.64 22.64
N LEU A 120 -22.48 34.60 21.84
CA LEU A 120 -22.68 36.03 22.07
C LEU A 120 -24.17 36.41 22.07
N GLU A 121 -24.94 35.96 21.06
CA GLU A 121 -26.39 36.25 20.99
C GLU A 121 -27.16 35.68 22.20
N LYS A 122 -26.74 34.54 22.75
CA LYS A 122 -27.34 33.94 23.94
C LYS A 122 -26.95 34.70 25.21
N LEU A 123 -25.69 35.13 25.34
CA LEU A 123 -25.22 35.94 26.46
C LEU A 123 -25.96 37.28 26.55
N ASP A 124 -26.12 37.97 25.42
CA ASP A 124 -26.84 39.24 25.36
C ASP A 124 -28.30 39.08 25.81
N LYS A 125 -28.99 38.03 25.34
CA LYS A 125 -30.37 37.73 25.76
C LYS A 125 -30.48 37.46 27.26
N ILE A 126 -29.52 36.75 27.85
CA ILE A 126 -29.50 36.48 29.29
C ILE A 126 -29.33 37.79 30.06
N ILE A 127 -28.43 38.67 29.64
CA ILE A 127 -28.21 39.99 30.27
C ILE A 127 -29.49 40.82 30.22
N THR A 128 -30.15 40.90 29.06
CA THR A 128 -31.40 41.64 28.91
C THR A 128 -32.50 41.10 29.84
N LEU A 129 -32.69 39.78 29.91
CA LEU A 129 -33.68 39.16 30.80
C LEU A 129 -33.37 39.43 32.28
N LEU A 130 -32.09 39.44 32.67
CA LEU A 130 -31.68 39.78 34.04
C LEU A 130 -31.94 41.26 34.38
N GLU A 131 -31.74 42.18 33.43
CA GLU A 131 -32.06 43.60 33.63
C GLU A 131 -33.56 43.86 33.76
N GLU A 132 -34.39 43.16 32.97
CA GLU A 132 -35.85 43.23 33.07
C GLU A 132 -36.36 42.72 34.42
N LEU A 133 -35.82 41.62 34.94
CA LEU A 133 -36.19 41.08 36.25
C LEU A 133 -35.76 41.96 37.43
N LYS A 134 -34.80 42.86 37.23
CA LYS A 134 -34.29 43.77 38.27
C LYS A 134 -35.11 45.07 38.36
N LYS A 135 -35.93 45.38 37.35
CA LYS A 135 -36.88 46.51 37.35
C LYS A 135 -38.20 46.12 38.01
#